data_AF-A0A1B6KQN5-F1
#
_entry.id   AF-A0A1B6KQN5-F1
#
_cell.length_a   1.000
_cell.length_b   1.000
_cell.length_c   1.000
_cell.angle_alpha   90.00
_cell.angle_beta   90.00
_cell.angle_gamma   90.00
#
_symmetry.space_group_name_H-M   'P 1'
#
loop_
_entity.id
_entity.type
_entity.pdbx_description
1 polymer ?
#
loop_
_entity_poly.entity_id
_entity_poly.type
_entity_poly.pdbx_seq_one_letter_code
_entity_poly.pdbx_strand_id
1 'polypeptide(L)'
;MKQGTSGLSGSPFLQYYGVITLVLVSGLGLLAVIACWLRRNCRHGGRYEYTALEADSTAHERMELERKAREQAQSACLHYLRCCPRYSLLQHLNDIGSRVDKHWFIVRDGSIKTERLLTLVPKSLNCPIQCDAETRQVILDLFLALQHPYIYPVLDLEFREGAQASQTFIVLVLPFNTKGSLKDLIYKNTCLRNLCFLSKSQPSSSRSFI
;
A
#
# COMPACT_ATOMS: atom_id res chain seq x y z
N MET A 1 -86.57 29.11 17.36
CA MET A 1 -85.97 29.91 16.25
C MET A 1 -84.68 29.18 15.87
N LYS A 2 -84.60 28.50 14.71
CA LYS A 2 -84.08 29.01 13.41
C LYS A 2 -82.72 29.70 13.63
N GLN A 3 -81.57 29.32 13.11
CA GLN A 3 -81.08 28.70 11.86
C GLN A 3 -79.67 28.13 12.20
N GLY A 4 -78.92 27.39 11.40
CA GLY A 4 -78.95 27.07 9.98
C GLY A 4 -77.68 26.29 9.69
N THR A 5 -77.84 25.19 8.98
CA THR A 5 -76.82 24.36 8.38
C THR A 5 -75.95 25.16 7.40
N SER A 6 -74.62 25.05 7.51
CA SER A 6 -73.72 25.23 6.37
C SER A 6 -72.84 23.99 6.27
N GLY A 7 -73.31 23.05 5.44
CA GLY A 7 -72.49 21.97 4.93
C GLY A 7 -71.39 22.53 4.05
N LEU A 8 -70.16 22.11 4.33
CA LEU A 8 -69.06 22.13 3.37
C LEU A 8 -68.62 20.68 3.22
N SER A 9 -69.26 20.00 2.26
CA SER A 9 -68.88 18.70 1.74
C SER A 9 -67.54 18.85 1.02
N GLY A 10 -66.44 18.83 1.78
CA GLY A 10 -65.09 18.62 1.25
C GLY A 10 -64.93 17.13 0.93
N SER A 11 -64.65 16.81 -0.34
CA SER A 11 -64.50 15.44 -0.82
C SER A 11 -63.44 14.67 0.00
N PRO A 12 -63.76 13.47 0.54
CA PRO A 12 -62.84 12.69 1.38
C PRO A 12 -61.57 12.26 0.62
N PHE A 13 -61.60 12.33 -0.71
CA PHE A 13 -60.45 12.08 -1.58
C PHE A 13 -59.34 13.13 -1.42
N LEU A 14 -59.67 14.43 -1.31
CA LEU A 14 -58.63 15.46 -1.17
C LEU A 14 -57.96 15.41 0.20
N GLN A 15 -58.70 15.08 1.26
CA GLN A 15 -58.12 14.90 2.58
C GLN A 15 -57.17 13.69 2.62
N TYR A 16 -57.55 12.59 1.98
CA TYR A 16 -56.72 11.38 1.92
C TYR A 16 -55.39 11.60 1.18
N TYR A 17 -55.41 12.24 0.00
CA TYR A 17 -54.18 12.58 -0.73
C TYR A 17 -53.32 13.61 0.02
N GLY A 18 -53.93 14.56 0.73
CA GLY A 18 -53.21 15.52 1.58
C GLY A 18 -52.49 14.86 2.77
N VAL A 19 -53.11 13.87 3.40
CA VAL A 19 -52.47 13.11 4.49
C VAL A 19 -51.34 12.23 3.95
N ILE A 20 -51.52 11.59 2.79
CA ILE A 20 -50.46 10.79 2.16
C ILE A 20 -49.24 11.64 1.79
N THR A 21 -49.44 12.82 1.20
CA THR A 21 -48.32 13.69 0.83
C THR A 21 -47.56 14.19 2.05
N LEU A 22 -48.25 14.53 3.15
CA LEU A 22 -47.60 14.90 4.41
C LEU A 22 -46.79 13.74 5.03
N VAL A 23 -47.32 12.52 4.98
CA VAL A 23 -46.59 11.33 5.49
C VAL A 23 -45.38 11.02 4.61
N LEU A 24 -45.50 11.13 3.28
CA LEU A 24 -44.37 10.91 2.37
C LEU A 24 -43.29 11.99 2.51
N VAL A 25 -43.67 13.27 2.61
CA VAL A 25 -42.72 14.37 2.78
C VAL A 25 -42.00 14.28 4.13
N SER A 26 -42.72 13.96 5.21
CA SER A 26 -42.10 13.76 6.53
C SER A 26 -41.19 12.52 6.57
N GLY A 27 -41.60 11.41 5.94
CA GLY A 27 -40.79 10.20 5.82
C GLY A 27 -39.50 10.40 5.01
N LEU A 28 -39.57 11.11 3.89
CA LEU A 28 -38.39 11.47 3.09
C LEU A 28 -37.44 12.42 3.83
N GLY A 29 -37.99 13.38 4.58
CA GLY A 29 -37.21 14.25 5.46
C GLY A 29 -36.46 13.47 6.54
N LEU A 30 -37.13 12.54 7.21
CA LEU A 30 -36.53 11.70 8.25
C LEU A 30 -35.42 10.80 7.67
N LEU A 31 -35.65 10.19 6.50
CA LEU A 31 -34.64 9.40 5.79
C LEU A 31 -33.42 10.23 5.39
N ALA A 32 -33.61 11.47 4.94
CA ALA A 32 -32.51 12.37 4.60
C ALA A 32 -31.69 12.76 5.85
N VAL A 33 -32.34 13.01 6.98
CA VAL A 33 -31.67 13.31 8.25
C VAL A 33 -30.89 12.08 8.75
N ILE A 34 -31.48 10.89 8.72
CA ILE A 34 -30.80 9.64 9.10
C ILE A 34 -29.60 9.38 8.17
N ALA A 35 -29.75 9.55 6.85
CA ALA A 35 -28.66 9.39 5.91
C ALA A 35 -27.53 10.42 6.13
N CYS A 36 -27.88 11.67 6.47
CA CYS A 36 -26.91 12.71 6.79
C CYS A 36 -26.20 12.42 8.12
N TRP A 37 -26.93 11.94 9.12
CA TRP A 37 -26.39 11.53 10.42
C TRP A 37 -25.44 10.34 10.27
N LEU A 38 -25.83 9.31 9.51
CA LEU A 38 -24.96 8.18 9.17
C LEU A 38 -23.72 8.62 8.40
N ARG A 39 -23.84 9.51 7.41
CA ARG A 39 -22.67 10.08 6.71
C ARG A 39 -21.76 10.85 7.64
N ARG A 40 -22.31 11.61 8.60
CA ARG A 40 -21.54 12.40 9.57
C ARG A 40 -20.88 11.52 10.64
N ASN A 41 -21.56 10.48 11.10
CA ASN A 41 -21.02 9.50 12.05
C ASN A 41 -19.97 8.60 11.40
N CYS A 42 -20.16 8.18 10.14
CA CYS A 42 -19.14 7.47 9.38
C CYS A 42 -17.92 8.36 9.06
N ARG A 43 -18.07 9.69 8.99
CA ARG A 43 -16.93 10.63 8.93
C ARG A 43 -16.22 10.79 10.28
N HIS A 44 -16.89 10.43 11.38
CA HIS A 44 -16.31 10.34 12.73
C HIS A 44 -15.78 8.94 13.06
N GLY A 45 -15.47 8.13 12.04
CA GLY A 45 -14.65 6.93 12.20
C GLY A 45 -13.25 7.28 12.70
N GLY A 46 -13.09 7.35 14.02
CA GLY A 46 -11.86 7.23 14.78
C GLY A 46 -10.63 7.87 14.17
N ARG A 47 -10.51 9.20 14.26
CA ARG A 47 -9.17 9.78 14.41
C ARG A 47 -8.67 9.35 15.79
N TYR A 48 -7.91 8.25 15.81
CA TYR A 48 -6.98 8.00 16.91
C TYR A 48 -6.01 9.19 16.92
N GLU A 49 -6.30 10.14 17.79
CA GLU A 49 -5.43 11.26 18.08
C GLU A 49 -4.31 10.69 18.97
N TYR A 50 -3.19 10.37 18.32
CA TYR A 50 -1.98 9.97 19.02
C TYR A 50 -1.53 11.17 19.85
N THR A 51 -1.66 11.10 21.17
CA THR A 51 -1.02 12.05 22.08
C THR A 51 0.48 11.95 21.85
N ALA A 52 1.03 12.88 21.07
CA ALA A 52 2.44 12.95 20.80
C ALA A 52 3.19 13.13 22.13
N LEU A 53 4.02 12.16 22.48
CA LEU A 53 5.07 12.37 23.46
C LEU A 53 5.98 13.47 22.89
N GLU A 54 6.04 14.60 23.59
CA GLU A 54 6.95 15.73 23.39
C GLU A 54 8.35 15.24 22.98
N ALA A 55 8.69 15.36 21.69
CA ALA A 55 9.96 14.86 21.16
C ALA A 55 10.34 15.50 19.82
N ASP A 56 10.07 16.79 19.60
CA ASP A 56 10.28 17.47 18.31
C ASP A 56 11.74 17.40 17.80
N SER A 57 12.75 17.39 18.69
CA SER A 57 14.14 17.17 18.30
C SER A 57 14.42 15.72 17.89
N THR A 58 13.95 14.75 18.68
CA THR A 58 14.21 13.32 18.42
C THR A 58 13.42 12.79 17.22
N ALA A 59 12.24 13.35 16.94
CA ALA A 59 11.43 12.99 15.78
C ALA A 59 12.10 13.43 14.47
N HIS A 60 12.66 14.64 14.46
CA HIS A 60 13.43 15.15 13.33
C HIS A 60 14.69 14.33 13.10
N GLU A 61 15.48 14.05 14.15
CA GLU A 61 16.67 13.21 14.06
C GLU A 61 16.35 11.80 13.55
N ARG A 62 15.27 11.19 14.05
CA ARG A 62 14.81 9.87 13.59
C ARG A 62 14.40 9.88 12.13
N MET A 63 13.67 10.92 11.70
CA MET A 63 13.27 11.10 10.30
C MET A 63 14.50 11.26 9.40
N GLU A 64 15.51 12.03 9.84
CA GLU A 64 16.76 12.15 9.10
C GLU A 64 17.52 10.83 8.99
N LEU A 65 17.58 10.05 10.07
CA LEU A 65 18.22 8.73 10.07
C LEU A 65 17.53 7.77 9.13
N GLU A 66 16.19 7.75 9.12
CA GLU A 66 15.40 6.93 8.19
C GLU A 66 15.64 7.36 6.73
N ARG A 67 15.68 8.68 6.46
CA ARG A 67 16.00 9.19 5.13
C ARG A 67 17.41 8.77 4.69
N LYS A 68 18.40 8.92 5.57
CA LYS A 68 19.80 8.53 5.30
C LYS A 68 19.90 7.03 5.02
N ALA A 69 19.24 6.19 5.82
CA ALA A 69 19.20 4.75 5.59
C ALA A 69 18.55 4.39 4.24
N ARG A 70 17.44 5.06 3.90
CA ARG A 70 16.75 4.87 2.61
C ARG A 70 17.62 5.26 1.42
N GLU A 71 18.35 6.36 1.52
CA GLU A 71 19.30 6.83 0.49
C GLU A 71 20.50 5.90 0.35
N GLN A 72 21.06 5.43 1.47
CA GLN A 72 22.12 4.42 1.48
C GLN A 72 21.66 3.14 0.80
N ALA A 73 20.48 2.63 1.15
CA ALA A 73 19.91 1.44 0.51
C ALA A 73 19.68 1.63 -0.99
N GLN A 74 19.18 2.81 -1.40
CA GLN A 74 18.98 3.11 -2.82
C GLN A 74 20.32 3.16 -3.57
N SER A 75 21.35 3.80 -3.01
CA SER A 75 22.68 3.84 -3.62
C SER A 75 23.30 2.44 -3.75
N ALA A 76 23.18 1.60 -2.72
CA ALA A 76 23.66 0.22 -2.73
C ALA A 76 22.91 -0.64 -3.76
N CYS A 77 21.59 -0.45 -3.88
CA CYS A 77 20.78 -1.11 -4.91
C CYS A 77 21.24 -0.72 -6.33
N LEU A 78 21.43 0.58 -6.59
CA LEU A 78 21.93 1.04 -7.89
C LEU A 78 23.33 0.51 -8.20
N HIS A 79 24.21 0.43 -7.21
CA HIS A 79 25.53 -0.17 -7.35
C HIS A 79 25.42 -1.66 -7.74
N TYR A 80 24.57 -2.42 -7.06
CA TYR A 80 24.30 -3.83 -7.39
C TYR A 80 23.78 -3.99 -8.83
N LEU A 81 22.80 -3.18 -9.25
CA LEU A 81 22.20 -3.30 -10.57
C LEU A 81 23.17 -2.94 -11.71
N ARG A 82 24.18 -2.10 -11.46
CA ARG A 82 25.26 -1.84 -12.43
C ARG A 82 26.12 -3.08 -12.68
N CYS A 83 26.32 -3.92 -11.66
CA CYS A 83 27.07 -5.17 -11.79
C CYS A 83 26.24 -6.31 -12.41
N CYS A 84 24.91 -6.20 -12.36
CA CYS A 84 23.98 -7.25 -12.82
C CYS A 84 22.98 -6.67 -13.85
N PRO A 85 23.35 -6.59 -15.14
CA PRO A 85 22.53 -5.93 -16.17
C PRO A 85 21.20 -6.65 -16.48
N ARG A 86 20.99 -7.84 -15.91
CA ARG A 86 19.73 -8.59 -16.01
C ARG A 86 18.56 -7.82 -15.38
N TYR A 87 18.81 -7.03 -14.35
CA TYR A 87 17.77 -6.34 -13.60
C TYR A 87 17.88 -4.82 -13.78
N SER A 88 16.75 -4.17 -14.04
CA SER A 88 16.65 -2.70 -14.07
C SER A 88 15.73 -2.20 -12.98
N LEU A 89 16.15 -1.16 -12.24
CA LEU A 89 15.32 -0.56 -11.18
C LEU A 89 14.06 0.07 -11.76
N LEU A 90 12.90 -0.24 -11.18
CA LEU A 90 11.64 0.46 -11.49
C LEU A 90 11.28 1.43 -10.36
N GLN A 91 11.23 0.94 -9.11
CA GLN A 91 10.73 1.75 -8.00
C GLN A 91 11.27 1.29 -6.64
N HIS A 92 11.51 2.23 -5.72
CA HIS A 92 11.71 1.95 -4.29
C HIS A 92 10.36 1.93 -3.59
N LEU A 93 9.97 0.78 -3.04
CA LEU A 93 8.74 0.60 -2.28
C LEU A 93 8.86 1.17 -0.86
N ASN A 94 7.71 1.43 -0.25
CA ASN A 94 7.62 1.74 1.17
C ASN A 94 7.71 0.46 1.99
N ASP A 95 7.83 0.63 3.31
CA ASP A 95 8.04 -0.49 4.20
C ASP A 95 6.90 -1.50 4.18
N ILE A 96 7.23 -2.75 3.85
CA ILE A 96 6.27 -3.85 3.83
C ILE A 96 6.31 -4.56 5.19
N GLY A 97 5.21 -4.47 5.94
CA GLY A 97 5.10 -5.08 7.26
C GLY A 97 5.64 -4.18 8.38
N SER A 98 6.49 -4.74 9.25
CA SER A 98 7.04 -4.06 10.45
C SER A 98 8.57 -3.97 10.46
N ARG A 99 9.26 -4.46 9.43
CA ARG A 99 10.72 -4.53 9.36
C ARG A 99 11.29 -3.26 8.72
N VAL A 100 11.66 -2.29 9.55
CA VAL A 100 12.19 -0.98 9.12
C VAL A 100 13.63 -1.04 8.58
N ASP A 101 14.33 -2.13 8.85
CA ASP A 101 15.71 -2.40 8.43
C ASP A 101 15.79 -3.03 7.04
N LYS A 102 14.65 -3.44 6.47
CA LYS A 102 14.58 -4.07 5.15
C LYS A 102 14.11 -3.04 4.13
N HIS A 103 14.78 -2.97 3.00
CA HIS A 103 14.37 -2.09 1.91
C HIS A 103 13.88 -2.92 0.72
N TRP A 104 12.81 -2.46 0.09
CA TRP A 104 12.13 -3.19 -0.97
C TRP A 104 12.15 -2.39 -2.27
N PHE A 105 12.50 -3.04 -3.36
CA PHE A 105 12.59 -2.43 -4.68
C PHE A 105 11.84 -3.31 -5.68
N ILE A 106 11.12 -2.69 -6.60
CA ILE A 106 10.64 -3.36 -7.79
C ILE A 106 11.73 -3.23 -8.85
N VAL A 107 12.14 -4.38 -9.39
CA VAL A 107 13.07 -4.46 -10.52
C VAL A 107 12.39 -5.18 -11.68
N ARG A 108 12.74 -4.80 -12.90
CA ARG A 108 12.32 -5.51 -14.11
C ARG A 108 13.43 -6.45 -14.53
N ASP A 109 13.10 -7.72 -14.70
CA ASP A 109 13.98 -8.70 -15.31
C ASP A 109 13.96 -8.52 -16.83
N GLY A 110 15.09 -8.18 -17.43
CA GLY A 110 15.22 -7.97 -18.88
C GLY A 110 15.04 -9.25 -19.70
N SER A 111 15.31 -10.42 -19.11
CA SER A 111 15.22 -11.70 -19.81
C SER A 111 13.77 -12.16 -20.01
N ILE A 112 12.95 -12.09 -18.95
CA ILE A 112 11.56 -12.60 -18.94
C ILE A 112 10.55 -11.43 -19.08
N LYS A 113 11.02 -10.18 -19.06
CA LYS A 113 10.20 -8.94 -19.10
C LYS A 113 9.15 -8.89 -17.98
N THR A 114 9.44 -9.51 -16.85
CA THR A 114 8.56 -9.55 -15.66
C THR A 114 9.11 -8.70 -14.53
N GLU A 115 8.21 -8.18 -13.70
CA GLU A 115 8.57 -7.49 -12.47
C GLU A 115 8.93 -8.49 -11.37
N ARG A 116 9.98 -8.18 -10.61
CA ARG A 116 10.49 -8.95 -9.49
C ARG A 116 10.67 -8.04 -8.29
N LEU A 117 10.53 -8.61 -7.10
CA LEU A 117 10.77 -7.94 -5.84
C LEU A 117 12.23 -8.16 -5.45
N LEU A 118 13.03 -7.09 -5.48
CA LEU A 118 14.37 -7.08 -4.91
C LEU A 118 14.28 -6.58 -3.47
N THR A 119 14.91 -7.29 -2.55
CA THR A 119 15.01 -6.87 -1.16
C THR A 119 16.45 -6.71 -0.75
N LEU A 120 16.75 -5.58 -0.12
CA LEU A 120 18.06 -5.23 0.40
C LEU A 120 17.98 -5.21 1.93
N VAL A 121 18.83 -6.01 2.59
CA VAL A 121 18.88 -6.08 4.05
C VAL A 121 20.31 -5.83 4.51
N PRO A 122 20.57 -4.83 5.37
CA PRO A 122 21.88 -4.66 5.97
C PRO A 122 22.17 -5.85 6.90
N LYS A 123 23.37 -6.40 6.79
CA LYS A 123 23.83 -7.46 7.69
C LYS A 123 23.95 -6.88 9.11
N SER A 124 23.38 -7.59 10.08
CA SER A 124 23.61 -7.27 11.49
C SER A 124 25.05 -7.59 11.89
N LEU A 125 25.65 -6.75 12.73
CA LEU A 125 26.97 -6.96 13.32
C LEU A 125 27.05 -8.26 14.15
N ASN A 126 25.92 -8.71 14.69
CA ASN A 126 25.81 -9.90 15.52
C ASN A 126 25.50 -11.18 14.72
N CYS A 127 25.51 -11.13 13.39
CA CYS A 127 25.21 -12.29 12.57
C CYS A 127 26.45 -13.21 12.48
N PRO A 128 26.38 -14.47 12.97
CA PRO A 128 27.51 -15.40 12.97
C PRO A 128 27.84 -15.95 11.57
N ILE A 129 26.97 -15.68 10.58
CA ILE A 129 27.12 -16.19 9.22
C ILE A 129 28.17 -15.36 8.48
N GLN A 130 29.16 -16.04 7.92
CA GLN A 130 30.16 -15.42 7.04
C GLN A 130 29.55 -15.20 5.65
N CYS A 131 29.77 -14.01 5.08
CA CYS A 131 29.18 -13.61 3.80
C CYS A 131 30.08 -14.02 2.63
N ASP A 132 30.44 -15.30 2.58
CA ASP A 132 31.31 -15.86 1.55
C ASP A 132 30.51 -16.40 0.37
N ALA A 133 31.17 -16.57 -0.78
CA ALA A 133 30.57 -17.13 -1.98
C ALA A 133 30.10 -18.58 -1.78
N GLU A 134 30.84 -19.38 -1.00
CA GLU A 134 30.46 -20.76 -0.65
C GLU A 134 29.17 -20.78 0.17
N THR A 135 29.12 -19.97 1.23
CA THR A 135 27.93 -19.83 2.08
C THR A 135 26.72 -19.34 1.30
N ARG A 136 26.93 -18.40 0.37
CA ARG A 136 25.89 -17.92 -0.55
C ARG A 136 25.29 -19.08 -1.33
N GLN A 137 26.14 -19.92 -1.93
CA GLN A 137 25.70 -21.05 -2.75
C GLN A 137 24.91 -22.06 -1.92
N VAL A 138 25.42 -22.46 -0.76
CA VAL A 138 24.74 -23.40 0.15
C VAL A 138 23.37 -22.88 0.59
N ILE A 139 23.26 -21.60 0.93
CA ILE A 139 21.97 -20.99 1.33
C ILE A 139 21.02 -20.94 0.13
N LEU A 140 21.51 -20.59 -1.06
CA LEU A 140 20.69 -20.56 -2.26
C LEU A 140 20.18 -21.96 -2.62
N ASP A 141 21.04 -22.99 -2.55
CA ASP A 141 20.66 -24.38 -2.79
C ASP A 141 19.61 -24.87 -1.78
N LEU A 142 19.72 -24.46 -0.51
CA LEU A 142 18.69 -24.73 0.51
C LEU A 142 17.34 -24.09 0.14
N PHE A 143 17.34 -22.84 -0.33
CA PHE A 143 16.11 -22.17 -0.75
C PHE A 143 15.51 -22.80 -2.02
N LEU A 144 16.34 -23.28 -2.94
CA LEU A 144 15.90 -24.01 -4.13
C LEU A 144 15.31 -25.38 -3.78
N ALA A 145 15.82 -26.04 -2.73
CA ALA A 145 15.27 -27.27 -2.20
C ALA A 145 13.93 -27.06 -1.46
N LEU A 146 13.72 -25.88 -0.88
CA LEU A 146 12.48 -25.49 -0.18
C LEU A 146 11.37 -25.12 -1.17
N GLN A 147 10.88 -26.11 -1.92
CA GLN A 147 9.74 -25.92 -2.82
C GLN A 147 8.43 -26.15 -2.07
N HIS A 148 7.68 -25.06 -1.82
CA HIS A 148 6.40 -25.13 -1.13
C HIS A 148 5.36 -24.22 -1.79
N PRO A 149 4.10 -24.68 -2.00
CA PRO A 149 3.10 -23.93 -2.76
C PRO A 149 2.74 -22.56 -2.17
N TYR A 150 2.92 -22.38 -0.86
CA TYR A 150 2.61 -21.13 -0.16
C TYR A 150 3.84 -20.28 0.18
N ILE A 151 5.04 -20.68 -0.28
CA ILE A 151 6.28 -19.93 -0.05
C ILE A 151 6.82 -19.50 -1.42
N TYR A 152 7.12 -18.20 -1.56
CA TYR A 152 7.73 -17.72 -2.80
C TYR A 152 9.15 -18.26 -2.93
N PRO A 153 9.52 -18.83 -4.09
CA PRO A 153 10.89 -19.28 -4.31
C PRO A 153 11.83 -18.07 -4.33
N VAL A 154 13.01 -18.24 -3.74
CA VAL A 154 14.10 -17.28 -3.87
C VAL A 154 14.78 -17.53 -5.20
N LEU A 155 14.89 -16.48 -6.02
CA LEU A 155 15.38 -16.58 -7.40
C LEU A 155 16.88 -16.35 -7.45
N ASP A 156 17.35 -15.32 -6.75
CA ASP A 156 18.75 -14.96 -6.65
C ASP A 156 19.03 -14.46 -5.23
N LEU A 157 20.22 -14.79 -4.72
CA LEU A 157 20.73 -14.36 -3.43
C LEU A 157 22.17 -13.91 -3.59
N GLU A 158 22.50 -12.74 -3.04
CA GLU A 158 23.83 -12.18 -3.19
C GLU A 158 24.27 -11.37 -1.98
N PHE A 159 25.54 -11.48 -1.63
CA PHE A 159 26.17 -10.63 -0.62
C PHE A 159 26.96 -9.55 -1.33
N ARG A 160 26.68 -8.29 -1.01
CA ARG A 160 27.38 -7.14 -1.58
C ARG A 160 27.86 -6.23 -0.47
N GLU A 161 29.13 -5.87 -0.53
CA GLU A 161 29.66 -4.78 0.27
C GLU A 161 29.08 -3.46 -0.24
N GLY A 162 28.61 -2.62 0.69
CA GLY A 162 28.20 -1.27 0.36
C GLY A 162 29.38 -0.45 -0.18
N ALA A 163 29.08 0.65 -0.86
CA ALA A 163 30.10 1.59 -1.35
C ALA A 163 30.97 2.17 -0.22
N GLN A 164 30.48 2.15 1.02
CA GLN A 164 31.24 2.39 2.24
C GLN A 164 31.57 1.04 2.89
N ALA A 165 32.86 0.77 3.08
CA ALA A 165 33.44 -0.52 3.49
C ALA A 165 32.97 -1.09 4.86
N SER A 166 32.05 -0.43 5.56
CA SER A 166 31.60 -0.84 6.90
C SER A 166 30.30 -1.65 6.91
N GLN A 167 29.52 -1.69 5.82
CA GLN A 167 28.21 -2.34 5.81
C GLN A 167 28.03 -3.29 4.64
N THR A 168 27.84 -4.56 4.95
CA THR A 168 27.47 -5.60 3.99
C THR A 168 25.95 -5.64 3.85
N PHE A 169 25.48 -5.70 2.61
CA PHE A 169 24.08 -5.84 2.25
C PHE A 169 23.82 -7.23 1.67
N ILE A 170 22.72 -7.81 2.09
CA ILE A 170 22.18 -9.05 1.56
C ILE A 170 21.09 -8.67 0.57
N VAL A 171 21.28 -9.05 -0.69
CA VAL A 171 20.35 -8.85 -1.79
C VAL A 171 19.61 -10.16 -2.03
N LEU A 172 18.27 -10.11 -2.05
CA LEU A 172 17.45 -11.24 -2.45
C LEU A 172 16.46 -10.81 -3.53
N VAL A 173 16.26 -11.66 -4.54
CA VAL A 173 15.27 -11.45 -5.59
C VAL A 173 14.17 -12.50 -5.48
N LEU A 174 12.92 -12.06 -5.42
CA LEU A 174 11.73 -12.89 -5.30
C LEU A 174 10.68 -12.50 -6.36
N PRO A 175 9.71 -13.37 -6.68
CA PRO A 175 8.54 -12.99 -7.45
C PRO A 175 7.77 -11.84 -6.79
N PHE A 176 7.26 -10.91 -7.58
CA PHE A 176 6.46 -9.79 -7.08
C PHE A 176 4.97 -10.13 -7.05
N ASN A 177 4.28 -9.77 -5.96
CA ASN A 177 2.84 -9.94 -5.81
C ASN A 177 2.13 -8.59 -5.76
N THR A 178 1.25 -8.34 -6.73
CA THR A 178 0.49 -7.09 -6.85
C THR A 178 -0.64 -6.96 -5.82
N LYS A 179 -1.06 -8.06 -5.17
CA LYS A 179 -2.12 -8.04 -4.15
C LYS A 179 -1.70 -7.41 -2.83
N GLY A 180 -0.39 -7.20 -2.63
CA GLY A 180 0.16 -6.65 -1.40
C GLY A 180 0.25 -7.69 -0.27
N SER A 181 0.54 -7.20 0.94
CA SER A 181 0.70 -8.02 2.14
C SER A 181 -0.62 -8.23 2.89
N LEU A 182 -0.64 -9.17 3.83
CA LEU A 182 -1.78 -9.36 4.74
C LEU A 182 -2.12 -8.08 5.52
N LYS A 183 -1.09 -7.29 5.88
CA LYS A 183 -1.27 -5.98 6.52
C LYS A 183 -2.12 -5.06 5.63
N ASP A 184 -1.83 -5.00 4.33
CA ASP A 184 -2.57 -4.15 3.41
C ASP A 184 -4.04 -4.58 3.27
N LEU A 185 -4.29 -5.88 3.31
CA LEU A 185 -5.66 -6.44 3.33
C LEU A 185 -6.42 -6.04 4.61
N ILE A 186 -5.79 -6.22 5.78
CA ILE A 186 -6.42 -5.94 7.08
C ILE A 186 -6.76 -4.46 7.20
N TYR A 187 -5.81 -3.59 6.88
CA TYR A 187 -5.99 -2.16 7.03
C TYR A 187 -6.83 -1.54 5.89
N LYS A 188 -7.24 -2.34 4.88
CA LYS A 188 -7.87 -1.84 3.64
C LYS A 188 -7.13 -0.60 3.12
N ASN A 189 -5.81 -0.57 3.31
CA ASN A 189 -5.04 0.61 3.01
C ASN A 189 -5.06 0.77 1.49
N THR A 190 -5.77 1.81 1.06
CA THR A 190 -5.97 2.25 -0.33
C THR A 190 -4.66 2.62 -1.04
N CYS A 191 -3.49 2.31 -0.48
CA CYS A 191 -2.17 2.64 -1.03
C CYS A 191 -1.92 1.97 -2.40
N LEU A 192 -2.63 0.89 -2.73
CA LEU A 192 -2.60 0.26 -4.06
C LEU A 192 -3.50 0.92 -5.12
N ARG A 193 -4.38 1.87 -4.79
CA ARG A 193 -5.18 2.57 -5.83
C ARG A 193 -4.36 3.57 -6.63
N ASN A 194 -3.36 4.22 -6.02
CA ASN A 194 -2.55 5.23 -6.73
C ASN A 194 -1.46 4.60 -7.62
N LEU A 195 -0.95 3.41 -7.28
CA LEU A 195 -0.06 2.64 -8.15
C LEU A 195 -0.78 2.08 -9.38
N CYS A 196 -2.04 1.65 -9.24
CA CYS A 196 -2.87 1.23 -10.38
C CYS A 196 -3.24 2.40 -11.31
N PHE A 197 -3.38 3.63 -10.78
CA PHE A 197 -3.65 4.81 -11.61
C PHE A 197 -2.43 5.26 -12.42
N LEU A 198 -1.22 5.19 -11.86
CA LEU A 198 0.00 5.55 -12.57
C LEU A 198 0.43 4.51 -13.62
N SER A 199 0.06 3.23 -13.46
CA SER A 199 0.28 2.22 -14.50
C SER A 199 -0.68 2.35 -15.70
N LYS A 200 -1.85 2.98 -15.53
CA LYS A 200 -2.83 3.19 -16.62
C LYS A 200 -2.66 4.50 -17.40
N SER A 201 -1.71 5.36 -17.04
CA SER A 201 -1.44 6.63 -17.73
C SER A 201 -0.21 6.57 -18.64
N GLN A 202 -0.04 5.48 -19.40
CA GLN A 202 0.79 5.48 -20.60
C GLN A 202 -0.16 5.34 -21.80
N PRO A 203 -0.39 6.40 -22.59
CA PRO A 203 -1.08 6.25 -23.85
C PRO A 203 -0.20 5.43 -24.80
N SER A 204 -0.72 4.29 -25.23
CA SER A 204 -0.25 3.56 -26.39
C SER A 204 -0.33 4.47 -27.62
N SER A 205 0.78 5.10 -27.98
CA SER A 205 0.96 5.72 -29.30
C SER A 205 1.88 4.85 -30.13
N SER A 206 1.31 3.77 -30.67
CA SER A 206 1.81 3.17 -31.91
C SER A 206 1.14 3.87 -33.08
N ARG A 207 1.88 4.76 -33.74
CA ARG A 207 1.80 5.08 -35.19
C ARG A 207 3.25 5.35 -35.60
N SER A 208 3.94 4.42 -36.26
CA SER A 208 3.92 4.26 -37.71
C SER A 208 4.08 5.61 -38.40
N PHE A 209 5.26 5.91 -38.96
CA PHE A 209 5.42 6.07 -40.40
C PHE A 209 6.91 6.20 -40.75
N ILE A 210 7.21 5.68 -41.92
CA ILE A 210 8.42 5.86 -42.75
C ILE A 210 8.70 7.36 -42.92
#